data_AF-A0A4Q4CKX6-F1
#
_entry.id   AF-A0A4Q4CKX6-F1
#
_cell.length_a   1.000
_cell.length_b   1.000
_cell.length_c   1.000
_cell.angle_alpha   90.00
_cell.angle_beta   90.00
_cell.angle_gamma   90.00
#
_symmetry.space_group_name_H-M   'P 1'
#
loop_
_entity.id
_entity.type
_entity.pdbx_description
1 polymer ?
#
loop_
_entity_poly.entity_id
_entity_poly.type
_entity_poly.pdbx_seq_one_letter_code
_entity_poly.pdbx_strand_id
1 'polypeptide(L)' 'LVRDRGMTEEEAHARIAAQASREQRLAIADVVLDNAGTPDELTAAVDALWTRLTTSAS' A
#
# COMPACT_ATOMS: atom_id res chain seq x y z
N LEU A 1 -3.78 2.13 -12.31
CA LEU A 1 -5.01 2.93 -12.46
C LEU A 1 -5.33 3.19 -13.92
N VAL A 2 -4.41 3.76 -14.71
CA VAL A 2 -4.63 3.98 -16.16
C VAL A 2 -4.58 2.68 -16.99
N ARG A 3 -3.69 1.73 -16.65
CA ARG A 3 -3.49 0.51 -17.47
C ARG A 3 -4.49 -0.63 -17.24
N ASP A 4 -5.26 -0.64 -16.14
CA ASP A 4 -6.03 -1.83 -15.70
C ASP A 4 -7.54 -1.63 -15.52
N ARG A 5 -8.09 -0.40 -15.59
CA ARG A 5 -9.51 -0.16 -15.24
C ARG A 5 -10.28 0.76 -16.20
N GLY A 6 -9.75 1.06 -17.38
CA GLY A 6 -10.42 1.96 -18.32
C GLY A 6 -10.56 3.41 -17.82
N MET A 7 -9.76 3.82 -16.83
CA MET A 7 -9.74 5.18 -16.32
C MET A 7 -8.86 6.07 -17.18
N THR A 8 -9.30 7.30 -17.43
CA THR A 8 -8.43 8.33 -18.01
C THR A 8 -7.32 8.71 -17.04
N GLU A 9 -6.26 9.32 -17.55
CA GLU A 9 -5.18 9.88 -16.73
C GLU A 9 -5.73 10.91 -15.73
N GLU A 10 -6.62 11.79 -16.18
CA GLU A 10 -7.28 12.80 -15.33
C GLU A 10 -8.08 12.15 -14.19
N GLU A 11 -8.86 11.10 -14.48
CA GLU A 11 -9.58 10.35 -13.45
C GLU A 11 -8.63 9.68 -12.45
N ALA A 12 -7.50 9.15 -12.92
CA ALA A 12 -6.48 8.56 -12.04
C ALA A 12 -5.87 9.62 -11.11
N HIS A 13 -5.52 10.80 -11.63
CA HIS A 13 -5.00 11.91 -10.84
C HIS A 13 -6.02 12.44 -9.84
N ALA A 14 -7.28 12.63 -10.27
CA ALA A 14 -8.37 13.08 -9.40
C ALA A 14 -8.57 12.11 -8.22
N ARG A 15 -8.50 10.80 -8.47
CA ARG A 15 -8.60 9.78 -7.41
C ARG A 15 -7.42 9.83 -6.44
N ILE A 16 -6.20 10.07 -6.93
CA ILE A 16 -5.01 10.22 -6.06
C ILE A 16 -5.13 11.49 -5.22
N ALA A 17 -5.54 12.61 -5.82
CA ALA A 17 -5.69 13.90 -5.16
C ALA A 17 -6.79 13.90 -4.08
N ALA A 18 -7.82 13.06 -4.23
CA ALA A 18 -8.90 12.91 -3.24
C ALA A 18 -8.48 12.10 -2.00
N GLN A 19 -7.32 11.44 -2.00
CA GLN A 19 -6.81 10.67 -0.86
C GLN A 19 -6.07 11.56 0.13
N ALA A 20 -5.91 11.10 1.38
CA ALA A 20 -5.00 11.71 2.34
C ALA A 20 -3.56 11.72 1.79
N SER A 21 -2.78 12.75 2.11
CA SER A 21 -1.39 12.88 1.65
C SER A 21 -0.52 11.73 2.18
N ARG A 22 0.65 11.52 1.57
CA ARG A 22 1.59 10.49 2.05
C ARG A 22 2.00 10.76 3.50
N GLU A 23 2.29 12.01 3.82
CA GLU A 23 2.69 12.46 5.15
C GLU A 23 1.60 12.17 6.18
N GLN A 24 0.34 12.46 5.83
CA GLN A 24 -0.81 12.17 6.69
C GLN A 24 -0.99 10.66 6.94
N ARG A 25 -0.80 9.83 5.90
CA ARG A 25 -0.88 8.37 6.05
C ARG A 25 0.27 7.82 6.89
N LEU A 26 1.48 8.34 6.72
CA LEU A 26 2.66 7.91 7.49
C LEU A 26 2.58 8.31 8.96
N ALA A 27 2.00 9.47 9.26
CA ALA A 27 1.89 9.96 10.63
C ALA A 27 1.05 9.05 11.55
N ILE A 28 0.18 8.20 10.98
CA ILE A 28 -0.71 7.31 11.73
C ILE A 28 -0.39 5.82 11.52
N ALA A 29 0.65 5.48 10.75
CA ALA A 29 0.94 4.10 10.39
C ALA A 29 1.91 3.44 11.37
N ASP A 30 1.50 2.32 11.98
CA ASP A 30 2.39 1.47 12.79
C ASP A 30 3.38 0.70 11.91
N VAL A 31 2.94 0.33 10.70
CA VAL A 31 3.71 -0.44 9.73
C VAL A 31 3.42 0.07 8.33
N VAL A 32 4.46 0.17 7.51
CA VAL A 32 4.37 0.54 6.09
C VAL A 32 4.98 -0.58 5.26
N LEU A 33 4.20 -1.12 4.31
CA LEU A 33 4.68 -2.10 3.34
C LEU A 33 4.91 -1.39 1.99
N ASP A 34 6.07 -1.60 1.40
CA ASP A 34 6.36 -1.14 0.04
C ASP A 34 5.74 -2.11 -0.97
N ASN A 35 5.00 -1.57 -1.93
CA ASN A 35 4.35 -2.30 -3.01
C ASN A 35 4.83 -1.88 -4.41
N ALA A 36 5.97 -1.18 -4.50
CA ALA A 36 6.58 -0.81 -5.78
C ALA A 36 7.25 -1.98 -6.51
N GLY A 37 7.47 -3.10 -5.81
CA GLY A 37 8.03 -4.34 -6.36
C GLY A 37 7.00 -5.21 -7.09
N THR A 38 7.37 -6.46 -7.29
CA THR A 38 6.52 -7.51 -7.86
C THR A 38 5.44 -7.96 -6.87
N PRO A 39 4.35 -8.58 -7.35
CA PRO A 39 3.34 -9.18 -6.48
C PRO A 39 3.91 -10.24 -5.52
N ASP A 40 4.91 -11.01 -5.96
CA ASP A 40 5.56 -12.03 -5.15
C ASP A 40 6.38 -11.42 -4.01
N GLU A 41 7.10 -10.32 -4.27
CA GLU A 41 7.82 -9.56 -3.24
C GLU A 41 6.86 -8.97 -2.21
N LEU A 42 5.72 -8.42 -2.65
CA LEU A 42 4.70 -7.91 -1.74
C LEU A 42 4.10 -9.03 -0.89
N THR A 43 3.83 -10.20 -1.49
CA THR A 43 3.30 -11.36 -0.78
C THR A 43 4.26 -11.83 0.32
N ALA A 44 5.55 -11.96 0.00
CA ALA A 44 6.57 -12.31 0.99
C ALA A 44 6.68 -11.27 2.12
N ALA A 45 6.56 -9.98 1.80
CA ALA A 45 6.58 -8.91 2.80
C ALA A 45 5.36 -8.98 3.75
N VAL A 46 4.17 -9.31 3.23
CA VAL A 46 2.97 -9.52 4.03
C VAL A 46 3.11 -10.75 4.94
N ASP A 47 3.63 -11.87 4.44
CA ASP A 47 3.84 -13.09 5.24
C ASP A 47 4.82 -12.86 6.40
N ALA A 48 5.91 -12.15 6.14
CA ALA A 48 6.88 -11.77 7.16
C ALA A 48 6.26 -10.86 8.24
N LEU A 49 5.46 -9.88 7.81
CA LEU A 49 4.73 -9.01 8.73
C LEU A 49 3.75 -9.80 9.60
N TRP A 50 2.96 -10.69 8.99
CA TRP A 50 1.98 -11.51 9.69
C TRP A 50 2.64 -12.38 10.76
N THR A 51 3.74 -13.05 10.42
CA THR A 51 4.51 -13.88 11.36
C THR A 51 5.01 -13.06 12.54
N ARG A 52 5.54 -11.87 12.29
CA ARG A 52 6.00 -10.95 13.35
C ARG A 52 4.86 -10.56 14.28
N LEU A 53 3.71 -10.12 13.74
CA LEU A 53 2.57 -9.66 14.53
C LEU A 53 1.94 -10.77 15.38
N THR A 54 1.92 -12.00 14.86
CA THR A 54 1.30 -13.15 15.55
C THR A 54 2.22 -13.83 16.55
N THR A 55 3.55 -13.76 16.35
CA THR A 55 4.53 -14.35 17.27
C THR A 55 4.81 -13.45 18.48
N SER A 56 4.73 -12.13 18.33
CA SER A 56 4.92 -11.16 19.43
C SER A 56 3.73 -11.04 20.39
N ALA A 57 2.65 -11.78 20.14
CA ALA A 57 1.43 -11.78 20.96
C ALA A 57 1.37 -12.93 22.01
N SER A 58 2.52 -13.54 22.32
CA SER A 58 2.66 -14.57 23.38
C SER A 58 3.15 -13.98 24.69
#